data_AF-A0A2V6GA73-F1
#
_entry.id   AF-A0A2V6GA73-F1
#
_cell.length_a   1.000
_cell.length_b   1.000
_cell.length_c   1.000
_cell.angle_alpha   90.00
_cell.angle_beta   90.00
_cell.angle_gamma   90.00
#
_symmetry.space_group_name_H-M   'P 1'
#
loop_
_entity.id
_entity.type
_entity.pdbx_description
1 polymer ?
#
loop_
_entity_poly.entity_id
_entity_poly.type
_entity_poly.pdbx_seq_one_letter_code
_entity_poly.pdbx_strand_id
1 'polypeptide(L)'
;MTDAPQNGTAEIPSNKLKASWQLLQLTFSEWWNDNTFELSAALAFYATFSIAPVLLITVGIASFFLTSDTAENQIISEFQGMIGPQGAQAIRQVIESSRGFGKGIFAVGVGIITLIIGATAVFGELQAALNRIWDVKSKPDSVVIVRLIIERVRSFSIALAVGFLLLVSLVISAVISGLQHYMSN
;
A
#
# COMPACT_ATOMS: atom_id res chain seq x y z
N MET A 1 -11.92 21.94 -53.30
CA MET A 1 -12.82 20.97 -52.66
C MET A 1 -12.14 20.51 -51.39
N THR A 2 -12.65 20.96 -50.25
CA THR A 2 -12.10 20.75 -48.91
C THR A 2 -12.82 19.59 -48.24
N ASP A 3 -12.13 18.47 -48.06
CA ASP A 3 -12.64 17.32 -47.33
C ASP A 3 -12.47 17.55 -45.83
N ALA A 4 -13.55 17.97 -45.18
CA ALA A 4 -13.63 18.06 -43.72
C ALA A 4 -13.71 16.65 -43.11
N PRO A 5 -13.08 16.39 -41.96
CA PRO A 5 -13.21 15.12 -41.26
C PRO A 5 -14.65 14.96 -40.75
N GLN A 6 -15.31 13.89 -41.22
CA GLN A 6 -16.60 13.40 -40.73
C GLN A 6 -16.46 13.05 -39.25
N ASN A 7 -16.83 13.99 -38.39
CA ASN A 7 -16.94 13.80 -36.95
C ASN A 7 -18.12 12.86 -36.69
N GLY A 8 -17.83 11.56 -36.53
CA GLY A 8 -18.79 10.57 -36.08
C GLY A 8 -19.22 10.88 -34.65
N THR A 9 -20.24 11.71 -34.51
CA THR A 9 -20.95 11.95 -33.25
C THR A 9 -21.49 10.61 -32.77
N ALA A 10 -20.84 10.03 -31.76
CA ALA A 10 -21.36 8.87 -31.05
C ALA A 10 -22.78 9.18 -30.58
N GLU A 11 -23.76 8.53 -31.22
CA GLU A 11 -25.17 8.66 -30.86
C GLU A 11 -25.32 8.16 -29.42
N ILE A 12 -25.56 9.08 -28.48
CA ILE A 12 -25.87 8.72 -27.10
C ILE A 12 -27.26 8.05 -27.13
N PRO A 13 -27.39 6.75 -26.80
CA PRO A 13 -28.68 6.08 -26.86
C PRO A 13 -29.62 6.71 -25.83
N SER A 14 -30.81 7.13 -26.26
CA SER A 14 -31.82 7.82 -25.43
C SER A 14 -32.31 6.98 -24.23
N ASN A 15 -32.05 5.68 -24.24
CA ASN A 15 -32.47 4.76 -23.21
C ASN A 15 -31.34 4.55 -22.21
N LYS A 16 -31.40 5.24 -21.06
CA LYS A 16 -30.36 5.22 -20.01
C LYS A 16 -29.95 3.81 -19.59
N LEU A 17 -30.91 2.87 -19.57
CA LEU A 17 -30.67 1.46 -19.27
C LEU A 17 -29.76 0.77 -20.30
N LYS A 18 -29.93 1.06 -21.59
CA LYS A 18 -29.10 0.51 -22.66
C LYS A 18 -27.72 1.14 -22.69
N ALA A 19 -27.64 2.44 -22.39
CA ALA A 19 -26.37 3.16 -22.24
C ALA A 19 -25.55 2.64 -21.05
N SER A 20 -26.17 2.46 -19.88
CA SER A 20 -25.49 1.87 -18.71
C SER A 20 -25.06 0.42 -18.96
N TRP A 21 -25.86 -0.36 -19.68
CA TRP A 21 -25.50 -1.73 -20.06
C TRP A 21 -24.30 -1.76 -21.04
N GLN A 22 -24.29 -0.87 -22.03
CA GLN A 22 -23.16 -0.74 -22.94
C GLN A 22 -21.89 -0.28 -22.22
N LEU A 23 -22.00 0.68 -21.29
CA LEU A 23 -20.86 1.12 -20.46
C LEU A 23 -20.32 -0.02 -19.60
N LEU A 24 -21.19 -0.84 -18.99
CA LEU A 24 -20.77 -2.02 -18.25
C LEU A 24 -20.06 -3.04 -19.14
N GLN A 25 -20.58 -3.30 -20.34
CA GLN A 25 -19.96 -4.23 -21.29
C GLN A 25 -18.60 -3.72 -21.80
N LEU A 26 -18.50 -2.41 -22.10
CA LEU A 26 -17.23 -1.76 -22.46
C LEU A 26 -16.22 -1.85 -21.32
N THR A 27 -16.62 -1.46 -20.11
CA THR A 27 -15.75 -1.52 -18.91
C THR A 27 -15.26 -2.94 -18.64
N PHE A 28 -16.13 -3.94 -18.77
CA PHE A 28 -15.73 -5.34 -18.57
C PHE A 28 -14.79 -5.83 -19.68
N SER A 29 -15.05 -5.46 -20.93
CA SER A 29 -14.19 -5.82 -22.06
C SER A 29 -12.81 -5.17 -21.96
N GLU A 30 -12.73 -3.89 -21.60
CA GLU A 30 -11.46 -3.19 -21.36
C GLU A 30 -10.75 -3.75 -20.12
N TRP A 31 -11.45 -3.96 -19.01
CA TRP A 31 -10.88 -4.59 -17.81
C TRP A 31 -10.33 -5.99 -18.05
N TRP A 32 -10.95 -6.77 -18.94
CA TRP A 32 -10.43 -8.08 -19.34
C TRP A 32 -9.18 -7.95 -20.22
N ASN A 33 -9.15 -6.95 -21.11
CA ASN A 33 -8.05 -6.72 -22.05
C ASN A 33 -6.81 -6.09 -21.38
N ASP A 34 -7.01 -5.34 -20.29
CA ASP A 34 -5.95 -4.62 -19.56
C ASP A 34 -5.09 -5.48 -18.62
N ASN A 35 -5.15 -6.83 -18.75
CA ASN A 35 -4.42 -7.76 -17.89
C ASN A 35 -4.63 -7.51 -16.38
N THR A 36 -5.81 -7.00 -15.99
CA THR A 36 -6.05 -6.56 -14.62
C THR A 36 -5.92 -7.68 -13.59
N PHE A 37 -6.15 -8.94 -14.00
CA PHE A 37 -5.87 -10.12 -13.17
C PHE A 37 -4.38 -10.32 -12.86
N GLU A 38 -3.50 -10.14 -13.84
CA GLU A 38 -2.05 -10.25 -13.66
C GLU A 38 -1.58 -9.19 -12.64
N LEU A 39 -2.12 -7.98 -12.76
CA LEU A 39 -1.80 -6.88 -11.87
C LEU A 39 -2.35 -7.08 -10.45
N SER A 40 -3.58 -7.60 -10.35
CA SER A 40 -4.21 -7.95 -9.07
C SER A 40 -3.42 -9.06 -8.37
N ALA A 41 -2.97 -10.05 -9.13
CA ALA A 41 -2.14 -11.14 -8.63
C ALA A 41 -0.77 -10.62 -8.17
N ALA A 42 -0.12 -9.74 -8.95
CA ALA A 42 1.12 -9.09 -8.57
C ALA A 42 0.96 -8.28 -7.26
N LEU A 43 -0.11 -7.49 -7.14
CA LEU A 43 -0.40 -6.72 -5.93
C LEU A 43 -0.62 -7.61 -4.71
N ALA A 44 -1.38 -8.69 -4.85
CA ALA A 44 -1.61 -9.66 -3.77
C ALA A 44 -0.31 -10.38 -3.38
N PHE A 45 0.53 -10.73 -4.36
CA PHE A 45 1.85 -11.32 -4.12
C PHE A 45 2.73 -10.35 -3.35
N TYR A 46 2.87 -9.09 -3.82
CA TYR A 46 3.65 -8.07 -3.13
C TYR A 46 3.13 -7.79 -1.71
N ALA A 47 1.82 -7.69 -1.51
CA ALA A 47 1.22 -7.51 -0.20
C ALA A 47 1.58 -8.67 0.74
N THR A 48 1.36 -9.91 0.29
CA THR A 48 1.65 -11.12 1.06
C THR A 48 3.11 -11.19 1.47
N PHE A 49 4.03 -10.95 0.54
CA PHE A 49 5.47 -10.98 0.81
C PHE A 49 5.97 -9.76 1.62
N SER A 50 5.23 -8.64 1.63
CA SER A 50 5.57 -7.45 2.43
C SER A 50 5.22 -7.56 3.92
N ILE A 51 4.30 -8.46 4.30
CA ILE A 51 3.84 -8.61 5.69
C ILE A 51 5.03 -8.83 6.63
N ALA A 52 5.93 -9.76 6.31
CA ALA A 52 7.05 -10.09 7.17
C ALA A 52 8.04 -8.92 7.37
N PRO A 53 8.55 -8.27 6.30
CA PRO A 53 9.37 -7.07 6.45
C PRO A 53 8.69 -5.93 7.22
N VAL A 54 7.41 -5.65 6.94
CA VAL A 54 6.67 -4.56 7.58
C VAL A 54 6.46 -4.82 9.07
N LEU A 55 6.09 -6.05 9.44
CA LEU A 55 5.95 -6.45 10.84
C LEU A 55 7.27 -6.32 11.61
N LEU A 56 8.39 -6.76 11.01
CA LEU A 56 9.70 -6.63 11.63
C LEU A 56 10.06 -5.18 11.97
N ILE A 57 9.82 -4.27 11.03
CA ILE A 57 10.04 -2.85 11.23
C ILE A 57 9.13 -2.32 12.34
N THR A 58 7.86 -2.74 12.33
CA THR A 58 6.85 -2.28 13.29
C THR A 58 7.21 -2.73 14.70
N VAL A 59 7.55 -4.01 14.90
CA VAL A 59 8.04 -4.55 16.18
C VAL A 59 9.33 -3.87 16.61
N GLY A 60 10.25 -3.63 15.68
CA GLY A 60 11.51 -2.92 15.95
C GLY A 60 11.27 -1.49 16.46
N ILE A 61 10.38 -0.73 15.80
CA ILE A 61 9.99 0.62 16.23
C ILE A 61 9.27 0.57 17.58
N ALA A 62 8.32 -0.34 17.77
CA ALA A 62 7.58 -0.49 19.02
C ALA A 62 8.50 -0.86 20.20
N SER A 63 9.55 -1.65 19.95
CA SER A 63 10.55 -2.05 20.96
C SER A 63 11.42 -0.89 21.45
N PHE A 64 11.41 0.27 20.79
CA PHE A 64 12.06 1.48 21.35
C PHE A 64 11.25 2.10 22.50
N PHE A 65 9.93 1.90 22.50
CA PHE A 65 9.01 2.47 23.50
C PHE A 65 8.54 1.44 24.53
N LEU A 66 8.54 0.15 24.17
CA LEU A 66 8.07 -0.98 24.96
C LEU A 66 9.17 -2.04 25.07
N THR A 67 9.12 -2.90 26.08
CA THR A 67 9.93 -4.13 26.10
C THR A 67 9.54 -5.01 24.91
N SER A 68 10.51 -5.66 24.25
CA SER A 68 10.28 -6.44 23.02
C SER A 68 9.12 -7.43 23.13
N ASP A 69 8.99 -8.12 24.27
CA ASP A 69 7.90 -9.08 24.51
C ASP A 69 6.52 -8.41 24.62
N THR A 70 6.45 -7.19 25.16
CA THR A 70 5.20 -6.44 25.28
C THR A 70 4.76 -5.89 23.92
N ALA A 71 5.69 -5.39 23.12
CA ALA A 71 5.42 -4.90 21.76
C ALA A 71 4.84 -6.01 20.87
N GLU A 72 5.45 -7.20 20.88
CA GLU A 72 4.98 -8.33 20.10
C GLU A 72 3.58 -8.79 20.53
N ASN A 73 3.34 -8.94 21.83
CA ASN A 73 2.05 -9.38 22.34
C ASN A 73 0.93 -8.38 22.04
N GLN A 74 1.19 -7.07 22.09
CA GLN A 74 0.20 -6.05 21.71
C GLN A 74 -0.12 -6.11 20.23
N ILE A 75 0.88 -6.23 19.35
CA ILE A 75 0.62 -6.33 17.91
C ILE A 75 -0.22 -7.58 17.61
N ILE A 76 0.12 -8.71 18.22
CA ILE A 76 -0.62 -9.97 18.01
C ILE A 76 -2.07 -9.86 18.50
N SER A 77 -2.32 -9.18 19.63
CA SER A 77 -3.68 -9.00 20.16
C SER A 77 -4.55 -8.12 19.26
N GLU A 78 -3.99 -7.06 18.67
CA GLU A 78 -4.70 -6.23 17.69
C GLU A 78 -5.08 -7.05 16.45
N PHE A 79 -4.12 -7.81 15.90
CA PHE A 79 -4.37 -8.68 14.75
C PHE A 79 -5.39 -9.79 15.08
N GLN A 80 -5.39 -10.31 16.30
CA GLN A 80 -6.40 -11.28 16.75
C GLN A 80 -7.81 -10.67 16.77
N GLY A 81 -7.95 -9.41 17.19
CA GLY A 81 -9.21 -8.68 17.17
C GLY A 81 -9.74 -8.42 15.75
N MET A 82 -8.85 -8.20 14.78
CA MET A 82 -9.21 -7.87 13.41
C MET A 82 -9.47 -9.11 12.52
N ILE A 83 -8.63 -10.14 12.64
CA ILE A 83 -8.58 -11.27 11.68
C ILE A 83 -8.78 -12.64 12.37
N GLY A 84 -8.96 -12.65 13.70
CA GLY A 84 -9.17 -13.86 14.48
C GLY A 84 -7.87 -14.59 14.88
N PRO A 85 -8.00 -15.66 15.68
CA PRO A 85 -6.86 -16.35 16.28
C PRO A 85 -5.94 -17.03 15.26
N GLN A 86 -6.47 -17.54 14.15
CA GLN A 86 -5.65 -18.20 13.12
C GLN A 86 -4.76 -17.20 12.37
N GLY A 87 -5.29 -16.01 12.05
CA GLY A 87 -4.50 -14.93 11.46
C GLY A 87 -3.41 -14.45 12.40
N ALA A 88 -3.76 -14.24 13.68
CA ALA A 88 -2.79 -13.85 14.71
C ALA A 88 -1.66 -14.88 14.90
N GLN A 89 -1.96 -16.18 14.80
CA GLN A 89 -0.97 -17.25 14.87
C GLN A 89 0.05 -17.16 13.71
N ALA A 90 -0.41 -16.85 12.49
CA ALA A 90 0.47 -16.67 11.34
C ALA A 90 1.41 -15.47 11.53
N ILE A 91 0.88 -14.36 12.06
CA ILE A 91 1.66 -13.16 12.40
C ILE A 91 2.72 -13.48 13.47
N ARG A 92 2.35 -14.22 14.52
CA ARG A 92 3.28 -14.66 15.57
C ARG A 92 4.44 -15.47 14.99
N GLN A 93 4.15 -16.44 14.13
CA GLN A 93 5.16 -17.29 13.51
C GLN A 93 6.14 -16.48 12.63
N VAL A 94 5.64 -15.46 11.93
CA VAL A 94 6.48 -14.54 11.15
C VAL A 94 7.42 -13.73 12.05
N ILE A 95 6.92 -13.22 13.19
CA ILE A 95 7.76 -12.47 14.15
C ILE A 95 8.79 -13.39 14.79
N GLU A 96 8.39 -14.58 15.23
CA GLU A 96 9.27 -15.57 15.87
C GLU A 96 10.38 -16.05 14.94
N SER A 97 10.06 -16.35 13.67
CA SER A 97 11.05 -16.76 12.67
C SER A 97 12.11 -15.69 12.37
N SER A 98 11.81 -14.44 12.73
CA SER A 98 12.69 -13.31 12.52
C SER A 98 13.51 -12.92 13.77
N ARG A 99 13.25 -13.57 14.92
CA ARG A 99 14.01 -13.39 16.18
C ARG A 99 15.44 -13.92 16.02
N GLY A 100 16.36 -13.04 15.62
CA GLY A 100 17.77 -13.39 15.40
C GLY A 100 18.45 -12.53 14.35
N PHE A 101 17.68 -11.88 13.47
CA PHE A 101 18.20 -10.87 12.56
C PHE A 101 18.63 -9.62 13.35
N GLY A 102 19.86 -9.14 13.11
CA GLY A 102 20.22 -7.77 13.51
C GLY A 102 20.83 -7.57 14.90
N LYS A 103 21.54 -8.54 15.49
CA LYS A 103 22.36 -8.25 16.68
C LYS A 103 23.62 -7.48 16.28
N GLY A 104 23.53 -6.14 16.21
CA GLY A 104 24.67 -5.23 16.04
C GLY A 104 24.35 -3.98 15.22
N ILE A 105 24.95 -2.84 15.59
CA ILE A 105 24.78 -1.52 14.93
C ILE A 105 25.00 -1.61 13.40
N PHE A 106 25.97 -2.41 12.96
CA PHE A 106 26.25 -2.62 11.55
C PHE A 106 25.10 -3.34 10.83
N ALA A 107 24.51 -4.36 11.45
CA ALA A 107 23.38 -5.10 10.89
C ALA A 107 22.11 -4.24 10.82
N VAL A 108 21.91 -3.34 11.79
CA VAL A 108 20.83 -2.33 11.76
C VAL A 108 21.03 -1.37 10.59
N GLY A 109 22.25 -0.86 10.38
CA GLY A 109 22.55 0.04 9.27
C GLY A 109 22.32 -0.59 7.89
N VAL A 110 22.81 -1.82 7.69
CA VAL A 110 22.57 -2.59 6.45
C VAL A 110 21.08 -2.89 6.26
N GLY A 111 20.35 -3.20 7.35
CA GLY A 111 18.91 -3.42 7.33
C GLY A 111 18.14 -2.19 6.86
N ILE A 112 18.46 -1.00 7.38
CA ILE A 112 17.84 0.26 6.97
C ILE A 112 18.11 0.56 5.49
N ILE A 113 19.36 0.40 5.03
CA ILE A 113 19.70 0.64 3.61
C ILE A 113 18.95 -0.34 2.70
N THR A 114 18.96 -1.62 3.03
CA THR A 114 18.27 -2.68 2.26
C THR A 114 16.77 -2.41 2.21
N LEU A 115 16.19 -1.96 3.32
CA LEU A 115 14.78 -1.59 3.43
C LEU A 115 14.43 -0.40 2.54
N ILE A 116 15.24 0.67 2.56
CA ILE A 116 15.02 1.84 1.70
C ILE A 116 15.05 1.45 0.22
N ILE A 117 15.99 0.58 -0.17
CA ILE A 117 16.11 0.07 -1.54
C ILE A 117 14.92 -0.83 -1.90
N GLY A 118 14.55 -1.77 -1.03
CA GLY A 118 13.42 -2.67 -1.25
C GLY A 118 12.08 -1.93 -1.37
N ALA A 119 11.81 -1.00 -0.46
CA ALA A 119 10.63 -0.15 -0.50
C ALA A 119 10.59 0.70 -1.78
N THR A 120 11.75 1.24 -2.18
CA THR A 120 11.94 1.99 -3.43
C THR A 120 11.61 1.16 -4.66
N ALA A 121 12.01 -0.11 -4.71
CA ALA A 121 11.76 -1.00 -5.83
C ALA A 121 10.28 -1.37 -5.93
N VAL A 122 9.68 -1.82 -4.82
CA VAL A 122 8.24 -2.18 -4.75
C VAL A 122 7.36 -1.00 -5.15
N PHE A 123 7.68 0.21 -4.69
CA PHE A 123 6.90 1.40 -5.04
C PHE A 123 7.04 1.79 -6.52
N GLY A 124 8.20 1.52 -7.13
CA GLY A 124 8.41 1.69 -8.57
C GLY A 124 7.55 0.73 -9.39
N GLU A 125 7.51 -0.54 -9.00
CA GLU A 125 6.64 -1.54 -9.62
C GLU A 125 5.16 -1.19 -9.48
N LEU A 126 4.73 -0.71 -8.31
CA LEU A 126 3.35 -0.25 -8.12
C LEU A 126 2.99 0.91 -9.05
N GLN A 127 3.87 1.90 -9.22
CA GLN A 127 3.65 3.00 -10.16
C GLN A 127 3.62 2.52 -11.60
N ALA A 128 4.53 1.62 -11.99
CA ALA A 128 4.56 1.05 -13.33
C ALA A 128 3.26 0.29 -13.63
N ALA A 129 2.79 -0.50 -12.66
CA ALA A 129 1.54 -1.23 -12.71
C ALA A 129 0.33 -0.29 -12.88
N LEU A 130 0.24 0.76 -12.07
CA LEU A 130 -0.84 1.75 -12.16
C LEU A 130 -0.80 2.56 -13.46
N ASN A 131 0.38 2.99 -13.90
CA ASN A 131 0.55 3.69 -15.17
C ASN A 131 0.13 2.82 -16.36
N ARG A 132 0.29 1.49 -16.25
CA ARG A 132 -0.15 0.53 -17.26
C ARG A 132 -1.67 0.33 -17.25
N ILE A 133 -2.33 0.28 -16.08
CA ILE A 133 -3.81 0.28 -16.01
C ILE A 133 -4.39 1.57 -16.60
N TRP A 134 -3.79 2.72 -16.30
CA TRP A 134 -4.32 4.03 -16.71
C TRP A 134 -3.87 4.48 -18.10
N ASP A 135 -3.22 3.62 -18.89
CA ASP A 135 -2.66 3.89 -20.22
C ASP A 135 -1.92 5.24 -20.33
N VAL A 136 -1.16 5.58 -19.28
CA VAL A 136 -0.39 6.84 -19.25
C VAL A 136 0.89 6.64 -20.05
N LYS A 137 0.88 7.06 -21.33
CA LYS A 137 2.09 7.10 -22.17
C LYS A 137 3.20 7.90 -21.49
N SER A 138 4.21 7.19 -21.01
CA SER A 138 5.43 7.79 -20.49
C SER A 138 6.19 8.44 -21.65
N LYS A 139 6.11 9.78 -21.77
CA LYS A 139 6.92 10.53 -22.74
C LYS A 139 8.41 10.29 -22.42
N PRO A 140 9.21 9.82 -23.39
CA PRO A 140 10.65 9.81 -23.25
C PRO A 140 11.11 11.24 -23.53
N ASP A 141 11.60 11.97 -22.51
CA ASP A 141 12.68 12.95 -22.70
C ASP A 141 13.20 13.53 -21.37
N SER A 142 14.48 13.20 -21.12
CA SER A 142 15.57 13.99 -20.55
C SER A 142 15.35 14.93 -19.35
N VAL A 143 14.79 14.48 -18.22
CA VAL A 143 15.39 14.70 -16.88
C VAL A 143 14.93 13.60 -15.91
N VAL A 144 15.41 12.36 -16.15
CA VAL A 144 14.92 11.14 -15.46
C VAL A 144 15.01 11.26 -13.92
N ILE A 145 16.09 11.85 -13.39
CA ILE A 145 16.32 11.91 -11.93
C ILE A 145 15.39 12.90 -11.22
N VAL A 146 15.23 14.12 -11.75
CA VAL A 146 14.39 15.16 -11.12
C VAL A 146 12.92 14.78 -11.16
N ARG A 147 12.47 14.18 -12.27
CA ARG A 147 11.09 13.69 -12.39
C ARG A 147 10.82 12.52 -11.44
N LEU A 148 11.74 11.55 -11.32
CA LEU A 148 11.61 10.46 -10.36
C LEU A 148 11.57 10.96 -8.91
N ILE A 149 12.37 11.97 -8.56
CA ILE A 149 12.34 12.57 -7.22
C ILE A 149 10.99 13.27 -6.98
N ILE A 150 10.51 14.08 -7.92
CA ILE A 150 9.24 14.82 -7.76
C ILE A 150 8.03 13.87 -7.71
N GLU A 151 7.99 12.83 -8.55
CA GLU A 151 6.93 11.81 -8.54
C GLU A 151 6.94 11.00 -7.25
N ARG A 152 8.13 10.68 -6.71
CA ARG A 152 8.26 10.07 -5.39
C ARG A 152 7.82 11.00 -4.27
N VAL A 153 8.24 12.26 -4.27
CA VAL A 153 7.84 13.24 -3.24
C VAL A 153 6.33 13.43 -3.22
N ARG A 154 5.66 13.51 -4.38
CA ARG A 154 4.21 13.65 -4.45
C ARG A 154 3.50 12.42 -3.87
N SER A 155 3.87 11.22 -4.29
CA SER A 155 3.26 10.01 -3.77
C SER A 155 3.57 9.78 -2.28
N PHE A 156 4.80 10.11 -1.87
CA PHE A 156 5.23 10.08 -0.48
C PHE A 156 4.47 11.10 0.36
N SER A 157 4.10 12.26 -0.19
CA SER A 157 3.30 13.26 0.54
C SER A 157 1.89 12.73 0.88
N ILE A 158 1.27 11.98 -0.04
CA ILE A 158 -0.03 11.33 0.22
C ILE A 158 0.12 10.25 1.28
N ALA A 159 1.12 9.38 1.15
CA ALA A 159 1.41 8.34 2.15
C ALA A 159 1.72 8.95 3.52
N LEU A 160 2.50 10.04 3.57
CA LEU A 160 2.84 10.76 4.79
C LEU A 160 1.61 11.41 5.42
N ALA A 161 0.73 12.03 4.63
CA ALA A 161 -0.51 12.61 5.11
C ALA A 161 -1.45 11.53 5.70
N VAL A 162 -1.61 10.40 5.00
CA VAL A 162 -2.40 9.26 5.51
C VAL A 162 -1.77 8.68 6.77
N GLY A 163 -0.45 8.45 6.79
CA GLY A 163 0.27 7.96 7.95
C GLY A 163 0.14 8.91 9.15
N PHE A 164 0.25 10.21 8.93
CA PHE A 164 0.03 11.22 9.97
C PHE A 164 -1.40 11.19 10.50
N LEU A 165 -2.41 11.10 9.64
CA LEU A 165 -3.82 10.98 10.07
C LEU A 165 -4.04 9.72 10.90
N LEU A 166 -3.43 8.59 10.52
CA LEU A 166 -3.49 7.35 11.29
C LEU A 166 -2.81 7.51 12.66
N LEU A 167 -1.66 8.16 12.74
CA LEU A 167 -0.99 8.44 14.01
C LEU A 167 -1.83 9.34 14.91
N VAL A 168 -2.44 10.39 14.36
CA VAL A 168 -3.38 11.24 15.11
C VAL A 168 -4.55 10.43 15.63
N SER A 169 -5.15 9.57 14.79
CA SER A 169 -6.22 8.66 15.21
C SER A 169 -5.78 7.74 16.34
N LEU A 170 -4.58 7.18 16.26
CA LEU A 170 -4.03 6.29 17.28
C LEU A 170 -3.82 7.02 18.61
N VAL A 171 -3.24 8.23 18.57
CA VAL A 171 -3.03 9.05 19.76
C VAL A 171 -4.36 9.38 20.42
N ILE A 172 -5.37 9.77 19.64
CA ILE A 172 -6.72 10.03 20.17
C ILE A 172 -7.29 8.77 20.83
N SER A 173 -7.21 7.61 20.17
CA SER A 173 -7.67 6.34 20.73
C SER A 173 -6.94 6.00 22.04
N ALA A 174 -5.61 6.13 22.08
CA ALA A 174 -4.82 5.85 23.27
C ALA A 174 -5.16 6.79 24.43
N VAL A 175 -5.38 8.08 24.15
CA VAL A 175 -5.82 9.07 25.15
C VAL A 175 -7.21 8.71 25.68
N ILE A 176 -8.16 8.34 24.81
CA ILE A 176 -9.50 7.91 25.21
C ILE A 176 -9.43 6.65 26.08
N SER A 177 -8.69 5.63 25.66
CA SER A 177 -8.52 4.38 26.42
C SER A 177 -7.83 4.62 27.77
N GLY A 178 -6.82 5.50 27.82
CA GLY A 178 -6.16 5.89 29.06
C GLY A 178 -7.10 6.63 30.03
N LEU A 179 -7.91 7.55 29.52
CA LEU A 179 -8.93 8.26 30.32
C LEU A 179 -10.01 7.31 30.84
N GLN A 180 -10.47 6.34 30.03
CA GLN A 180 -11.43 5.33 30.45
C GLN A 180 -10.89 4.49 31.60
N HIS A 181 -9.63 4.03 31.51
CA HIS A 181 -8.99 3.26 32.58
C HIS A 181 -8.83 4.08 33.87
N TYR A 182 -8.57 5.38 33.77
CA TYR A 182 -8.49 6.26 34.95
C TYR A 182 -9.85 6.50 35.61
N MET A 183 -10.93 6.58 34.83
CA MET A 183 -12.29 6.77 35.37
C MET A 183 -12.93 5.48 35.87
N SER A 184 -12.50 4.31 35.40
CA SER A 184 -13.00 3.00 35.85
C SER A 184 -12.31 2.47 37.10
N ASN A 185 -11.34 3.21 37.66
CA ASN A 185 -10.55 2.85 38.84
C ASN A 185 -10.72 3.91 39.94
#